data_AF-A0A822BNJ5-F1
#
_entry.id   AF-A0A822BNJ5-F1
#
_cell.length_a   1.000
_cell.length_b   1.000
_cell.length_c   1.000
_cell.angle_alpha   90.00
_cell.angle_beta   90.00
_cell.angle_gamma   90.00
#
_symmetry.space_group_name_H-M   'P 1'
#
loop_
_entity.id
_entity.type
_entity.pdbx_description
1 polymer ?
#
loop_
_entity_poly.entity_id
_entity_poly.type
_entity_poly.pdbx_seq_one_letter_code
_entity_poly.pdbx_strand_id
1 'polypeptide(L)'
;GTIIRGRVLVNGDANIVDMVPSGSQLIVRLEDTSIANASSIVIKQTEISNIVAFPFYYQIQVPNNISSALSYSLSALIKKGDVLVYVNEQHIPVKIGTESLITIDIPVMFIGEDRPLKPSLNNMKQSSWPELVGREGTYAVQYIKEKTGFTNVFTVLEGSLVTMDYRTDRVRVFVNKKGIVIQPPYIT
;
A
#
# COMPACT_ATOMS: atom_id res chain seq x y z
N GLY A 1 -16.65 -21.79 -19.07
CA GLY A 1 -15.80 -20.62 -19.36
C GLY A 1 -14.72 -20.54 -18.31
N THR A 2 -13.50 -20.15 -18.70
CA THR A 2 -12.37 -20.04 -17.79
C THR A 2 -12.52 -18.83 -16.86
N ILE A 3 -12.18 -18.98 -15.60
CA ILE A 3 -12.12 -17.90 -14.61
C ILE A 3 -10.66 -17.65 -14.27
N ILE A 4 -10.23 -16.39 -14.30
CA ILE A 4 -8.95 -15.97 -13.75
C ILE A 4 -9.24 -15.24 -12.44
N ARG A 5 -8.56 -15.62 -11.35
CA ARG A 5 -8.70 -14.95 -10.06
C ARG A 5 -7.37 -14.84 -9.34
N GLY A 6 -7.33 -14.02 -8.30
CA GLY A 6 -6.20 -13.98 -7.40
C GLY A 6 -6.19 -12.70 -6.59
N ARG A 7 -5.00 -12.30 -6.15
CA ARG A 7 -4.79 -11.12 -5.31
C ARG A 7 -3.96 -10.10 -6.05
N VAL A 8 -4.32 -8.83 -5.88
CA VAL A 8 -3.42 -7.71 -6.17
C VAL A 8 -2.62 -7.43 -4.91
N LEU A 9 -1.30 -7.45 -5.03
CA LEU A 9 -0.35 -7.39 -3.92
C LEU A 9 0.53 -6.15 -4.05
N VAL A 10 0.74 -5.43 -2.95
CA VAL A 10 1.71 -4.33 -2.94
C VAL A 10 3.13 -4.91 -2.90
N ASN A 11 3.99 -4.47 -3.83
CA ASN A 11 5.36 -4.96 -4.01
C ASN A 11 5.48 -6.50 -4.13
N GLY A 12 4.40 -7.18 -4.49
CA GLY A 12 4.37 -8.65 -4.62
C GLY A 12 4.33 -9.43 -3.30
N ASP A 13 4.20 -8.77 -2.15
CA ASP A 13 4.16 -9.46 -0.85
C ASP A 13 2.71 -9.65 -0.39
N ALA A 14 2.34 -10.92 -0.16
CA ALA A 14 1.01 -11.31 0.29
C ALA A 14 0.74 -10.98 1.77
N ASN A 15 1.77 -10.69 2.55
CA ASN A 15 1.65 -10.40 3.99
C ASN A 15 1.59 -8.90 4.29
N ILE A 16 1.81 -8.04 3.29
CA ILE A 16 1.78 -6.60 3.47
C ILE A 16 0.35 -6.08 3.38
N VAL A 17 -0.09 -5.43 4.46
CA VAL A 17 -1.37 -4.72 4.54
C VAL A 17 -1.13 -3.22 4.45
N ASP A 18 -1.01 -2.69 3.23
CA ASP A 18 -0.89 -1.24 3.02
C ASP A 18 -2.25 -0.63 2.67
N MET A 19 -2.47 0.59 3.19
CA MET A 19 -3.70 1.34 2.96
C MET A 19 -3.59 2.14 1.66
N VAL A 20 -4.64 2.08 0.86
CA VAL A 20 -4.82 2.95 -0.31
C VAL A 20 -5.62 4.20 0.08
N PRO A 21 -5.49 5.31 -0.67
CA PRO A 21 -6.30 6.50 -0.43
C PRO A 21 -7.81 6.18 -0.44
N SER A 22 -8.57 6.76 0.48
CA SER A 22 -10.02 6.59 0.50
C SER A 22 -10.64 7.01 -0.84
N GLY A 23 -11.64 6.26 -1.30
CA GLY A 23 -12.29 6.42 -2.60
C GLY A 23 -11.47 5.89 -3.78
N SER A 24 -10.39 5.15 -3.53
CA SER A 24 -9.65 4.50 -4.61
C SER A 24 -10.44 3.38 -5.27
N GLN A 25 -10.13 3.14 -6.54
CA GLN A 25 -10.71 2.09 -7.36
C GLN A 25 -9.59 1.21 -7.92
N LEU A 26 -9.75 -0.10 -7.80
CA LEU A 26 -8.90 -1.09 -8.45
C LEU A 26 -9.48 -1.45 -9.81
N ILE A 27 -8.65 -1.47 -10.83
CA ILE A 27 -8.97 -1.92 -12.18
C ILE A 27 -8.01 -3.06 -12.52
N VAL A 28 -8.54 -4.23 -12.85
CA VAL A 28 -7.76 -5.38 -13.33
C VAL A 28 -8.21 -5.71 -14.74
N ARG A 29 -7.26 -5.86 -15.66
CA ARG A 29 -7.50 -6.07 -17.08
C ARG A 29 -6.87 -7.37 -17.55
N LEU A 30 -7.58 -8.03 -18.45
CA LEU A 30 -7.07 -9.08 -19.33
C LEU A 30 -6.85 -8.44 -20.70
N GLU A 31 -5.63 -8.57 -21.21
CA GLU A 31 -5.19 -7.88 -22.43
C GLU A 31 -4.57 -8.88 -23.41
N ASP A 32 -4.78 -8.65 -24.70
CA ASP A 32 -4.08 -9.33 -25.79
C ASP A 32 -2.74 -8.64 -26.03
N THR A 33 -1.66 -9.41 -25.86
CA THR A 33 -0.26 -8.97 -26.02
C THR A 33 0.47 -9.75 -27.12
N SER A 34 -0.27 -10.36 -28.05
CA SER A 34 0.29 -11.10 -29.18
C SER A 34 1.18 -10.25 -30.10
N ILE A 35 1.00 -8.93 -30.09
CA ILE A 35 1.77 -7.98 -30.89
C ILE A 35 2.69 -7.17 -29.97
N ALA A 36 3.97 -7.55 -29.92
CA ALA A 36 4.96 -7.02 -28.96
C ALA A 36 5.30 -5.50 -29.09
N ASN A 37 4.70 -4.77 -30.03
CA ASN A 37 4.99 -3.34 -30.30
C ASN A 37 3.72 -2.50 -30.55
N ALA A 38 2.55 -2.99 -30.16
CA ALA A 38 1.30 -2.25 -30.20
C ALA A 38 0.78 -2.01 -28.77
N SER A 39 -0.05 -0.99 -28.56
CA SER A 39 -0.82 -0.89 -27.33
C SER A 39 -1.62 -2.17 -27.14
N SER A 40 -1.51 -2.82 -25.99
CA SER A 40 -2.27 -4.03 -25.68
C SER A 40 -3.77 -3.77 -25.83
N ILE A 41 -4.50 -4.74 -26.38
CA ILE A 41 -5.96 -4.62 -26.54
C ILE A 41 -6.64 -5.17 -25.29
N VAL A 42 -7.41 -4.33 -24.60
CA VAL A 42 -8.18 -4.77 -23.42
C VAL A 42 -9.33 -5.67 -23.87
N ILE A 43 -9.24 -6.96 -23.53
CA ILE A 43 -10.25 -7.98 -23.82
C ILE A 43 -11.38 -7.93 -22.79
N LYS A 44 -11.00 -7.79 -21.51
CA LYS A 44 -11.95 -7.72 -20.40
C LYS A 44 -11.32 -6.94 -19.25
N GLN A 45 -12.17 -6.25 -18.49
CA GLN A 45 -11.74 -5.64 -17.23
C GLN A 45 -12.77 -5.87 -16.13
N THR A 46 -12.29 -5.85 -14.89
CA THR A 46 -13.11 -5.77 -13.68
C THR A 46 -12.70 -4.55 -12.89
N GLU A 47 -13.67 -3.89 -12.28
CA GLU A 47 -13.46 -2.70 -11.48
C GLU A 47 -14.03 -2.89 -10.08
N ILE A 48 -13.26 -2.54 -9.06
CA ILE A 48 -13.62 -2.69 -7.66
C ILE A 48 -13.45 -1.33 -6.99
N SER A 49 -14.58 -0.72 -6.62
CA SER A 49 -14.62 0.60 -5.98
C SER A 49 -14.47 0.51 -4.47
N ASN A 50 -14.11 1.64 -3.86
CA ASN A 50 -14.01 1.79 -2.39
C ASN A 50 -13.03 0.80 -1.75
N ILE A 51 -11.93 0.50 -2.44
CA ILE A 51 -10.87 -0.33 -1.89
C ILE A 51 -10.15 0.41 -0.75
N VAL A 52 -9.76 -0.32 0.29
CA VAL A 52 -9.23 0.27 1.54
C VAL A 52 -7.81 -0.18 1.84
N ALA A 53 -7.52 -1.48 1.77
CA ALA A 53 -6.18 -2.02 2.07
C ALA A 53 -5.88 -3.31 1.31
N PHE A 54 -4.60 -3.49 0.96
CA PHE A 54 -4.09 -4.72 0.36
C PHE A 54 -4.18 -5.92 1.34
N PRO A 55 -4.24 -7.16 0.83
CA PRO A 55 -4.39 -7.54 -0.58
C PRO A 55 -5.82 -7.40 -1.10
N PHE A 56 -5.98 -7.11 -2.40
CA PHE A 56 -7.30 -7.04 -3.03
C PHE A 56 -7.60 -8.28 -3.86
N TYR A 57 -8.73 -8.92 -3.62
CA TYR A 57 -9.16 -10.08 -4.40
C TYR A 57 -9.87 -9.64 -5.67
N TYR A 58 -9.53 -10.26 -6.79
CA TYR A 58 -10.18 -10.01 -8.08
C TYR A 58 -10.60 -11.31 -8.76
N GLN A 59 -11.54 -11.17 -9.68
CA GLN A 59 -11.96 -12.23 -10.59
C GLN A 59 -12.30 -11.65 -11.96
N ILE A 60 -11.87 -12.32 -13.02
CA ILE A 60 -12.19 -12.03 -14.42
C ILE A 60 -12.74 -13.30 -15.06
N GLN A 61 -13.97 -13.22 -15.57
CA GLN A 61 -14.53 -14.24 -16.44
C GLN A 61 -13.97 -14.05 -17.85
N VAL A 62 -13.23 -15.05 -18.32
CA VAL A 62 -12.65 -15.07 -19.65
C VAL A 62 -13.77 -15.24 -20.69
N PRO A 63 -13.83 -14.40 -21.75
CA PRO A 63 -14.78 -14.57 -22.84
C PRO A 63 -14.62 -15.93 -23.54
N ASN A 64 -15.70 -16.51 -24.05
CA ASN A 64 -15.63 -17.85 -24.67
C ASN A 64 -15.01 -17.85 -26.08
N ASN A 65 -14.80 -16.68 -26.69
CA ASN A 65 -14.37 -16.52 -28.09
C ASN A 65 -12.89 -16.13 -28.25
N ILE A 66 -12.06 -16.31 -27.22
CA ILE A 66 -10.62 -16.05 -27.33
C ILE A 66 -9.84 -17.28 -27.77
N SER A 67 -8.73 -17.04 -28.48
CA SER A 67 -7.89 -18.08 -29.07
C SER A 67 -6.75 -18.45 -28.12
N SER A 68 -6.60 -19.74 -27.81
CA SER A 68 -5.44 -20.23 -27.04
C SER A 68 -4.10 -20.10 -27.77
N ALA A 69 -4.10 -19.74 -29.06
CA ALA A 69 -2.89 -19.52 -29.86
C ALA A 69 -2.29 -18.10 -29.71
N LEU A 70 -2.98 -17.18 -29.02
CA LEU A 70 -2.51 -15.81 -28.79
C LEU A 70 -1.88 -15.67 -27.41
N SER A 71 -1.09 -14.61 -27.24
CA SER A 71 -0.49 -14.23 -25.96
C SER A 71 -1.40 -13.26 -25.22
N TYR A 72 -1.64 -13.54 -23.93
CA TYR A 72 -2.42 -12.68 -23.06
C TYR A 72 -1.63 -12.30 -21.82
N SER A 73 -1.95 -11.15 -21.25
CA SER A 73 -1.43 -10.74 -19.95
C SER A 73 -2.51 -10.14 -19.06
N LEU A 74 -2.23 -10.13 -17.76
CA LEU A 74 -2.96 -9.32 -16.80
C LEU A 74 -2.23 -8.02 -16.52
N SER A 75 -2.99 -6.97 -16.30
CA SER A 75 -2.51 -5.74 -15.69
C SER A 75 -3.45 -5.34 -14.56
N ALA A 76 -2.89 -4.68 -13.54
CA ALA A 76 -3.67 -4.09 -12.46
C ALA A 76 -3.20 -2.66 -12.21
N LEU A 77 -4.16 -1.78 -11.96
CA LEU A 77 -3.90 -0.40 -11.61
C LEU A 77 -4.89 0.10 -10.58
N ILE A 78 -4.45 1.02 -9.74
CA ILE A 78 -5.29 1.66 -8.71
C ILE A 78 -5.32 3.15 -8.97
N LYS A 79 -6.53 3.72 -9.01
CA LYS A 79 -6.73 5.16 -9.21
C LYS A 79 -7.52 5.78 -8.06
N LYS A 80 -7.29 7.08 -7.82
CA LYS A 80 -8.13 7.95 -7.00
C LYS A 80 -8.63 9.09 -7.87
N GLY A 81 -9.90 9.03 -8.29
CA GLY A 81 -10.37 9.88 -9.39
C GLY A 81 -9.55 9.58 -10.65
N ASP A 82 -9.02 10.62 -11.29
CA ASP A 82 -8.18 10.48 -12.49
C ASP A 82 -6.70 10.19 -12.19
N VAL A 83 -6.30 10.25 -10.92
CA VAL A 83 -4.90 10.08 -10.51
C VAL A 83 -4.57 8.61 -10.38
N LEU A 84 -3.58 8.14 -11.15
CA LEU A 84 -3.01 6.81 -11.03
C LEU A 84 -2.09 6.75 -9.79
N VAL A 85 -2.30 5.74 -8.95
CA VAL A 85 -1.66 5.61 -7.63
C VAL A 85 -0.78 4.38 -7.56
N TYR A 86 -1.27 3.25 -8.09
CA TYR A 86 -0.47 2.03 -8.21
C TYR A 86 -0.57 1.48 -9.62
N VAL A 87 0.51 0.88 -10.10
CA VAL A 87 0.58 0.19 -11.38
C VAL A 87 1.41 -1.08 -11.24
N ASN A 88 1.18 -2.03 -12.13
CA ASN A 88 2.07 -3.15 -12.35
C ASN A 88 2.99 -2.85 -13.55
N GLU A 89 4.31 -2.97 -13.37
CA GLU A 89 5.32 -2.83 -14.45
C GLU A 89 5.79 -4.19 -15.00
N GLN A 90 5.51 -5.29 -14.28
CA GLN A 90 5.95 -6.63 -14.66
C GLN A 90 4.96 -7.26 -15.63
N HIS A 91 5.43 -7.85 -16.71
CA HIS A 91 4.56 -8.64 -17.59
C HIS A 91 4.00 -9.87 -16.86
N ILE A 92 2.67 -9.95 -16.71
CA ILE A 92 1.97 -11.06 -16.05
C ILE A 92 1.29 -11.94 -17.11
N PRO A 93 1.97 -12.98 -17.66
CA PRO A 93 1.40 -13.78 -18.73
C PRO A 93 0.23 -14.64 -18.26
N VAL A 94 -0.78 -14.79 -19.11
CA VAL A 94 -1.90 -15.71 -18.93
C VAL A 94 -1.85 -16.77 -20.02
N LYS A 95 -1.77 -18.04 -19.63
CA LYS A 95 -1.90 -19.16 -20.55
C LYS A 95 -3.35 -19.63 -20.59
N ILE A 96 -4.02 -19.36 -21.69
CA ILE A 96 -5.39 -19.86 -21.92
C ILE A 96 -5.30 -21.27 -22.46
N GLY A 97 -5.76 -22.24 -21.67
CA GLY A 97 -5.79 -23.66 -22.01
C GLY A 97 -7.16 -24.27 -21.75
N THR A 98 -7.19 -25.54 -21.34
CA THR A 98 -8.42 -26.26 -20.98
C THR A 98 -8.86 -26.02 -19.54
N GLU A 99 -8.07 -25.28 -18.76
CA GLU A 99 -8.36 -25.01 -17.35
C GLU A 99 -9.61 -24.14 -17.20
N SER A 100 -10.51 -24.56 -16.30
CA SER A 100 -11.68 -23.78 -15.92
C SER A 100 -11.35 -22.68 -14.92
N LEU A 101 -10.20 -22.76 -14.24
CA LEU A 101 -9.77 -21.83 -13.22
C LEU A 101 -8.25 -21.62 -13.26
N ILE A 102 -7.84 -20.37 -13.39
CA ILE A 102 -6.44 -19.93 -13.35
C ILE A 102 -6.29 -19.01 -12.13
N THR A 103 -5.27 -19.25 -11.30
CA THR A 103 -4.98 -18.41 -10.13
C THR A 103 -3.65 -17.70 -10.31
N ILE A 104 -3.67 -16.37 -10.35
CA ILE A 104 -2.48 -15.52 -10.56
C ILE A 104 -2.56 -14.33 -9.60
N ASP A 105 -1.48 -14.03 -8.89
CA ASP A 105 -1.37 -12.79 -8.13
C ASP A 105 -0.69 -11.71 -8.98
N ILE A 106 -1.14 -10.46 -8.86
CA ILE A 106 -0.61 -9.33 -9.62
C ILE A 106 0.13 -8.39 -8.66
N PRO A 107 1.47 -8.28 -8.76
CA PRO A 107 2.23 -7.31 -7.99
C PRO A 107 2.03 -5.90 -8.56
N VAL A 108 1.69 -4.94 -7.70
CA VAL A 108 1.62 -3.52 -8.05
C VAL A 108 2.60 -2.72 -7.18
N MET A 109 3.10 -1.64 -7.74
CA MET A 109 3.96 -0.66 -7.08
C MET A 109 3.31 0.71 -7.09
N PHE A 110 3.64 1.51 -6.08
CA PHE A 110 3.17 2.88 -5.97
C PHE A 110 3.93 3.79 -6.96
N ILE A 111 3.24 4.72 -7.62
CA ILE A 111 3.83 5.57 -8.67
C ILE A 111 3.90 7.07 -8.34
N GLY A 112 3.49 7.52 -7.15
CA GLY A 112 3.47 8.95 -6.83
C GLY A 112 4.85 9.54 -6.55
N GLU A 113 5.17 10.67 -7.20
CA GLU A 113 6.37 11.51 -6.94
C GLU A 113 6.37 12.15 -5.54
N ASP A 114 5.20 12.24 -4.89
CA ASP A 114 5.08 12.59 -3.47
C ASP A 114 4.62 11.35 -2.67
N ARG A 115 5.59 10.56 -2.22
CA ARG A 115 5.43 10.01 -0.86
C ARG A 115 5.54 11.23 0.06
N PRO A 116 4.51 11.66 0.81
CA PRO A 116 4.82 12.11 2.15
C PRO A 116 5.39 10.86 2.80
N LEU A 117 6.74 10.72 2.82
CA LEU A 117 7.50 9.56 3.33
C LEU A 117 6.60 8.73 4.24
N LYS A 118 5.90 7.74 3.67
CA LYS A 118 5.21 6.76 4.51
C LYS A 118 6.39 5.95 5.02
N PRO A 119 6.72 6.04 6.32
CA PRO A 119 7.69 5.15 6.89
C PRO A 119 7.24 3.75 6.51
N SER A 120 8.18 3.00 5.95
CA SER A 120 8.02 1.58 5.60
C SER A 120 7.10 0.90 6.59
N LEU A 121 6.10 0.21 6.07
CA LEU A 121 5.20 -0.67 6.81
C LEU A 121 5.98 -1.87 7.36
N ASN A 122 6.85 -1.59 8.33
CA ASN A 122 7.40 -2.52 9.32
C ASN A 122 6.70 -2.28 10.66
N ASN A 123 5.44 -1.79 10.65
CA ASN A 123 4.68 -1.48 11.86
C ASN A 123 3.78 -2.64 12.30
N MET A 124 4.33 -3.84 12.27
CA MET A 124 4.18 -4.68 13.46
C MET A 124 5.42 -4.41 14.34
N LYS A 125 5.25 -3.47 15.29
CA LYS A 125 6.20 -3.02 16.35
C LYS A 125 7.10 -1.82 16.04
N GLN A 126 6.60 -0.69 15.53
CA GLN A 126 7.32 0.58 15.73
C GLN A 126 7.03 1.11 17.13
N SER A 127 7.88 0.74 18.09
CA SER A 127 7.86 1.24 19.46
C SER A 127 8.66 2.53 19.63
N SER A 128 9.33 3.03 18.58
CA SER A 128 10.19 4.22 18.64
C SER A 128 10.34 4.96 17.31
N TRP A 129 10.63 6.27 17.36
CA TRP A 129 10.79 7.17 16.21
C TRP A 129 12.17 7.87 16.19
N PRO A 130 13.27 7.16 15.91
CA PRO A 130 14.62 7.75 15.88
C PRO A 130 14.79 8.89 14.87
N GLU A 131 14.01 8.91 13.79
CA GLU A 131 14.04 9.93 12.74
C GLU A 131 13.57 11.33 13.19
N LEU A 132 12.96 11.43 14.37
CA LEU A 132 12.45 12.69 14.93
C LEU A 132 13.44 13.42 15.83
N VAL A 133 14.58 12.80 16.16
CA VAL A 133 15.63 13.46 16.95
C VAL A 133 16.16 14.67 16.19
N GLY A 134 16.29 15.81 16.88
CA GLY A 134 16.71 17.08 16.28
C GLY A 134 15.59 17.88 15.60
N ARG A 135 14.35 17.37 15.54
CA ARG A 135 13.18 18.09 15.04
C ARG A 135 12.50 18.90 16.14
N GLU A 136 11.60 19.80 15.76
CA GLU A 136 10.74 20.52 16.69
C GLU A 136 9.74 19.54 17.35
N GLY A 137 9.53 19.67 18.66
CA GLY A 137 8.67 18.77 19.43
C GLY A 137 7.20 18.81 19.00
N THR A 138 6.70 19.97 18.58
CA THR A 138 5.34 20.14 18.05
C THR A 138 5.14 19.35 16.76
N TYR A 139 6.07 19.48 15.82
CA TYR A 139 6.13 18.69 14.60
C TYR A 139 6.19 17.19 14.89
N ALA A 140 7.05 16.77 15.83
CA ALA A 140 7.18 15.38 16.23
C ALA A 140 5.88 14.80 16.82
N VAL A 141 5.17 15.56 17.67
CA VAL A 141 3.86 15.15 18.21
C VAL A 141 2.85 14.95 17.09
N GLN A 142 2.72 15.93 16.20
CA GLN A 142 1.76 15.86 15.10
C GLN A 142 2.07 14.66 14.18
N TYR A 143 3.34 14.49 13.81
CA TYR A 143 3.80 13.37 12.99
C TYR A 143 3.39 12.01 13.60
N ILE A 144 3.65 11.80 14.89
CA ILE A 144 3.34 10.52 15.55
C ILE A 144 1.82 10.30 15.62
N LYS A 145 1.02 11.33 15.96
CA LYS A 145 -0.44 11.23 15.98
C LYS A 145 -1.00 10.83 14.62
N GLU A 146 -0.53 11.47 13.55
CA GLU A 146 -0.96 11.18 12.19
C GLU A 146 -0.56 9.77 11.73
N LYS A 147 0.62 9.28 12.14
CA LYS A 147 1.10 7.94 11.76
C LYS A 147 0.49 6.79 12.57
N THR A 148 0.13 7.02 13.83
CA THR A 148 -0.32 5.96 14.76
C THR A 148 -1.81 6.01 15.11
N GLY A 149 -2.45 7.17 14.95
CA GLY A 149 -3.79 7.43 15.49
C GLY A 149 -3.82 7.61 17.01
N PHE A 150 -2.68 7.65 17.70
CA PHE A 150 -2.64 7.84 19.15
C PHE A 150 -3.16 9.23 19.53
N THR A 151 -3.99 9.26 20.56
CA THR A 151 -4.48 10.52 21.14
C THR A 151 -3.51 11.05 22.20
N ASN A 152 -2.76 10.16 22.86
CA ASN A 152 -1.93 10.47 24.02
C ASN A 152 -0.44 10.67 23.66
N VAL A 153 -0.19 11.61 22.75
CA VAL A 153 1.16 12.02 22.33
C VAL A 153 1.40 13.47 22.72
N PHE A 154 2.46 13.73 23.47
CA PHE A 154 2.78 15.07 23.99
C PHE A 154 4.27 15.26 24.28
N THR A 155 4.70 16.53 24.34
CA THR A 155 6.07 16.89 24.67
C THR A 155 6.32 16.89 26.18
N VAL A 156 7.54 16.54 26.57
CA VAL A 156 8.02 16.55 27.96
C VAL A 156 9.39 17.23 27.98
N LEU A 157 9.62 18.17 28.89
CA LEU A 157 10.93 18.81 29.00
C LEU A 157 11.95 17.78 29.53
N GLU A 158 13.16 17.78 28.97
CA GLU A 158 14.30 17.03 29.47
C GLU A 158 14.48 17.17 30.99
N GLY A 159 14.71 16.05 31.68
CA GLY A 159 14.88 16.01 33.13
C GLY A 159 13.57 16.11 33.94
N SER A 160 12.41 16.20 33.29
CA SER A 160 11.12 16.17 34.00
C SER A 160 10.85 14.79 34.60
N LEU A 161 10.35 14.75 35.83
CA LEU A 161 9.92 13.52 36.48
C LEU A 161 8.66 12.98 35.78
N VAL A 162 8.76 11.79 35.20
CA VAL A 162 7.64 11.09 34.56
C VAL A 162 7.34 9.78 35.28
N THR A 163 6.08 9.35 35.21
CA THR A 163 5.67 8.05 35.75
C THR A 163 6.21 6.91 34.88
N MET A 164 6.70 5.85 35.52
CA MET A 164 7.29 4.67 34.87
C MET A 164 6.24 3.61 34.47
N ASP A 165 4.95 3.98 34.41
CA ASP A 165 3.87 3.10 33.97
C ASP A 165 3.97 2.81 32.47
N TYR A 166 3.79 1.54 32.08
CA TYR A 166 3.77 1.17 30.66
C TYR A 166 2.38 1.35 30.05
N ARG A 167 2.24 2.19 29.02
CA ARG A 167 0.99 2.43 28.29
C ARG A 167 1.18 2.28 26.78
N THR A 168 0.43 1.36 26.19
CA THR A 168 0.50 1.06 24.75
C THR A 168 -0.06 2.17 23.86
N ASP A 169 -0.76 3.15 24.43
CA ASP A 169 -1.42 4.25 23.73
C ASP A 169 -0.71 5.61 23.90
N ARG A 170 0.42 5.65 24.62
CA ARG A 170 1.09 6.89 25.03
C ARG A 170 2.50 7.00 24.49
N VAL A 171 2.85 8.18 23.98
CA VAL A 171 4.21 8.50 23.53
C VAL A 171 4.63 9.83 24.11
N ARG A 172 5.76 9.83 24.83
CA ARG A 172 6.38 11.04 25.38
C ARG A 172 7.52 11.50 24.48
N VAL A 173 7.41 12.74 24.00
CA VAL A 173 8.43 13.37 23.15
C VAL A 173 9.31 14.26 24.02
N PHE A 174 10.50 13.79 24.38
CA PHE A 174 11.41 14.56 25.24
C PHE A 174 12.12 15.65 24.46
N VAL A 175 12.01 16.89 24.93
CA VAL A 175 12.57 18.09 24.28
C VAL A 175 13.47 18.89 25.21
N ASN A 176 14.48 19.55 24.66
CA ASN A 176 15.28 20.52 25.41
C ASN A 176 14.52 21.86 25.61
N LYS A 177 15.17 22.82 26.28
CA LYS A 177 14.63 24.17 26.50
C LYS A 177 14.30 24.96 25.22
N LYS A 178 14.83 24.55 24.06
CA LYS A 178 14.52 25.13 22.75
C LYS A 178 13.37 24.42 22.03
N GLY A 179 12.72 23.44 22.67
CA GLY A 179 11.64 22.66 22.08
C GLY A 179 12.12 21.62 21.05
N ILE A 180 13.42 21.31 21.00
CA ILE A 180 13.99 20.34 20.07
C ILE A 180 14.05 18.96 20.71
N VAL A 181 13.61 17.94 19.97
CA VAL A 181 13.63 16.53 20.40
C VAL A 181 15.07 16.08 20.61
N ILE A 182 15.38 15.60 21.81
CA ILE A 182 16.74 15.21 22.20
C ILE A 182 17.00 13.71 22.15
N GLN A 183 15.95 12.89 22.18
CA GLN A 183 16.04 11.44 22.15
C GLN A 183 14.88 10.85 21.35
N PRO A 184 15.04 9.63 20.79
CA PRO A 184 13.96 8.99 20.04
C PRO A 184 12.69 8.91 20.89
N PRO A 185 11.55 9.44 20.42
CA PRO A 185 10.27 9.17 21.07
C PRO A 185 9.98 7.68 21.06
N TYR A 186 9.33 7.17 22.10
CA TYR A 186 8.96 5.77 22.21
C TYR A 186 7.64 5.60 22.97
N ILE A 187 7.01 4.44 22.79
CA ILE A 187 5.78 4.08 23.52
C ILE A 187 6.13 3.89 24.99
N THR A 188 5.54 4.73 25.85
CA THR A 188 5.79 4.80 27.29
C THR A 188 4.57 4.40 28.07
#